data_AF-A0A1S1RM74-F1
#
_entry.id   AF-A0A1S1RM74-F1
#
_cell.length_a   1.000
_cell.length_b   1.000
_cell.length_c   1.000
_cell.angle_alpha   90.00
_cell.angle_beta   90.00
_cell.angle_gamma   90.00
#
_symmetry.space_group_name_H-M   'P 1'
#
loop_
_entity.id
_entity.type
_entity.pdbx_description
1 polymer ?
#
loop_
_entity_poly.entity_id
_entity_poly.type
_entity_poly.pdbx_seq_one_letter_code
_entity_poly.pdbx_strand_id
1 'polypeptide(L)'
;MDDAPRGLRESLKRVAVTLKEAQIPFALGGSYACWARGGPEPVHDVDFMLRETDVPRAVDVLCDAGLRPVDPPEDWLTKVYDGDVLVDLIHHPVGRAVTDEMLARSRDMSVDSVRMPVLDATDWFEMTLLALDERYCDLGRVIPMIRAMREQVDWTQVRRATAESPFAEAALLVATRLQLIPAPAGLSPAGPPFAGPPSAGPPSAGPSSVGLPSSGRGSAGEAVTTPPAGSGAVTGAPESASDSAFGSDSGLATAGQLDVTEPAEYLAGELRERLAEDPRVAELGLEVAVASDAVIVRGEVALETRRTAVDIVLAEIVPDRPIRNQVTVSQQEFPPTVESVS
;
A
#
# COMPACT_ATOMS: atom_id res chain seq x y z
N MET A 1 -8.73 26.29 10.17
CA MET A 1 -7.29 25.94 10.23
C MET A 1 -7.07 25.55 11.66
N ASP A 2 -7.57 24.38 12.04
CA ASP A 2 -7.88 24.02 13.41
C ASP A 2 -7.65 22.51 13.60
N ASP A 3 -7.46 22.10 14.85
CA ASP A 3 -7.34 20.71 15.35
C ASP A 3 -6.15 19.87 14.86
N ALA A 4 -4.94 20.44 14.95
CA ALA A 4 -3.84 19.65 15.52
C ALA A 4 -3.97 19.68 17.06
N PRO A 5 -4.04 18.53 17.77
CA PRO A 5 -4.18 18.51 19.23
C PRO A 5 -3.10 19.34 19.93
N ARG A 6 -3.54 20.27 20.79
CA ARG A 6 -2.62 21.10 21.60
C ARG A 6 -1.89 20.20 22.60
N GLY A 7 -0.65 19.84 22.28
CA GLY A 7 0.19 19.05 23.19
C GLY A 7 1.07 18.01 22.52
N LEU A 8 0.84 17.66 21.24
CA LEU A 8 1.57 16.58 20.53
C LEU A 8 3.09 16.58 20.78
N ARG A 9 3.74 17.75 20.66
CA ARG A 9 5.19 17.89 20.93
C ARG A 9 5.55 17.66 22.39
N GLU A 10 4.74 18.13 23.34
CA GLU A 10 4.98 17.90 24.78
C GLU A 10 4.82 16.41 25.12
N SER A 11 3.81 15.74 24.57
CA SER A 11 3.60 14.30 24.74
C SER A 11 4.71 13.48 24.11
N LEU A 12 5.17 13.84 22.90
CA LEU A 12 6.37 13.27 22.28
C LEU A 12 7.59 13.39 23.21
N LYS A 13 7.83 14.58 23.76
CA LYS A 13 8.96 14.82 24.68
C LYS A 13 8.82 14.00 25.97
N ARG A 14 7.62 13.93 26.55
CA ARG A 14 7.30 13.16 27.77
C ARG A 14 7.54 11.67 27.57
N VAL A 15 6.99 11.09 26.50
CA VAL A 15 7.15 9.65 26.18
C VAL A 15 8.61 9.33 25.88
N ALA A 16 9.28 10.11 25.03
CA ALA A 16 10.69 9.89 24.70
C ALA A 16 11.62 10.00 25.92
N VAL A 17 11.35 10.90 26.87
CA VAL A 17 12.09 10.97 28.14
C VAL A 17 11.82 9.75 29.01
N THR A 18 10.55 9.37 29.21
CA THR A 18 10.16 8.22 30.04
C THR A 18 10.79 6.92 29.55
N LEU A 19 10.71 6.63 28.24
CA LEU A 19 11.32 5.44 27.64
C LEU A 19 12.85 5.43 27.78
N LYS A 20 13.51 6.59 27.67
CA LYS A 20 14.96 6.72 27.87
C LYS A 20 15.37 6.50 29.31
N GLU A 21 14.65 7.06 30.27
CA GLU A 21 14.93 6.90 31.71
C GLU A 21 14.72 5.43 32.14
N ALA A 22 13.72 4.75 31.58
CA ALA A 22 13.52 3.31 31.73
C ALA A 22 14.54 2.44 30.96
N GLN A 23 15.43 3.03 30.15
CA GLN A 23 16.37 2.33 29.28
C GLN A 23 15.69 1.30 28.33
N ILE A 24 14.54 1.68 27.78
CA ILE A 24 13.80 0.87 26.79
C ILE A 24 14.31 1.23 25.39
N PRO A 25 14.70 0.27 24.53
CA PRO A 25 15.04 0.54 23.15
C PRO A 25 13.82 1.02 22.34
N PHE A 26 13.95 2.15 21.66
CA PHE A 26 12.93 2.66 20.74
C PHE A 26 13.55 3.52 19.64
N ALA A 27 12.76 3.82 18.62
CA ALA A 27 13.03 4.90 17.68
C ALA A 27 11.77 5.75 17.47
N LEU A 28 11.92 7.07 17.41
CA LEU A 28 10.84 7.96 16.96
C LEU A 28 10.51 7.62 15.49
N GLY A 29 9.23 7.37 15.21
CA GLY A 29 8.71 6.92 13.93
C GLY A 29 7.85 7.95 13.19
N GLY A 30 7.12 7.45 12.19
CA GLY A 30 6.06 8.14 11.46
C GLY A 30 6.32 9.61 11.12
N SER A 31 5.31 10.46 11.28
CA SER A 31 5.34 11.82 10.74
C SER A 31 6.39 12.71 11.43
N TYR A 32 6.62 12.49 12.74
CA TYR A 32 7.64 13.20 13.51
C TYR A 32 9.08 12.81 13.15
N ALA A 33 9.35 11.56 12.76
CA ALA A 33 10.67 11.15 12.24
C ALA A 33 11.00 11.84 10.91
N CYS A 34 10.01 12.00 10.03
CA CYS A 34 10.14 12.75 8.79
C CYS A 34 10.51 14.22 9.06
N TRP A 35 9.77 14.88 9.96
CA TRP A 35 10.02 16.28 10.36
C TRP A 35 11.41 16.48 10.98
N ALA A 36 11.82 15.60 11.89
CA ALA A 36 13.17 15.62 12.47
C ALA A 36 14.28 15.56 11.41
N ARG A 37 14.01 14.91 10.27
CA ARG A 37 14.90 14.76 9.11
C ARG A 37 14.73 15.85 8.04
N GLY A 38 13.96 16.90 8.31
CA GLY A 38 13.75 18.05 7.43
C GLY A 38 12.45 18.02 6.60
N GLY A 39 11.58 17.04 6.86
CA GLY A 39 10.25 16.93 6.26
C GLY A 39 9.25 17.99 6.74
N PRO A 40 8.00 17.95 6.22
CA PRO A 40 6.93 18.84 6.67
C PRO A 40 6.60 18.63 8.16
N GLU A 41 6.10 19.68 8.83
CA GLU A 41 5.66 19.58 10.22
C GLU A 41 4.40 18.71 10.35
N PRO A 42 4.33 17.79 11.32
CA PRO A 42 3.20 16.91 11.52
C PRO A 42 2.03 17.61 12.22
N VAL A 43 0.82 17.13 11.95
CA VAL A 43 -0.44 17.62 12.54
C VAL A 43 -1.27 16.50 13.18
N HIS A 44 -0.74 15.29 13.23
CA HIS A 44 -1.39 14.08 13.72
C HIS A 44 -0.67 13.52 14.97
N ASP A 45 -0.94 12.26 15.27
CA ASP A 45 -0.32 11.38 16.28
C ASP A 45 1.21 11.42 16.39
N VAL A 46 1.70 10.75 17.44
CA VAL A 46 3.12 10.55 17.74
C VAL A 46 3.44 9.06 17.71
N ASP A 47 4.31 8.66 16.79
CA ASP A 47 4.71 7.26 16.61
C ASP A 47 6.05 6.94 17.30
N PHE A 48 6.10 5.84 18.04
CA PHE A 48 7.35 5.21 18.49
C PHE A 48 7.42 3.76 18.01
N MET A 49 8.57 3.37 17.47
CA MET A 49 8.90 2.01 17.07
C MET A 49 9.59 1.29 18.22
N LEU A 50 9.05 0.16 18.66
CA LEU A 50 9.58 -0.68 19.75
C LEU A 50 9.56 -2.16 19.35
N ARG A 51 10.45 -2.99 19.90
CA ARG A 51 10.30 -4.44 19.77
C ARG A 51 9.06 -4.88 20.54
N GLU A 52 8.30 -5.82 20.00
CA GLU A 52 7.10 -6.39 20.65
C GLU A 52 7.37 -6.85 22.09
N THR A 53 8.54 -7.48 22.33
CA THR A 53 8.96 -7.94 23.66
C THR A 53 9.19 -6.83 24.68
N ASP A 54 9.42 -5.59 24.24
CA ASP A 54 9.59 -4.41 25.09
C ASP A 54 8.25 -3.66 25.32
N VAL A 55 7.22 -3.90 24.51
CA VAL A 55 5.93 -3.17 24.57
C VAL A 55 5.25 -3.26 25.94
N PRO A 56 5.10 -4.44 26.58
CA PRO A 56 4.47 -4.52 27.91
C PRO A 56 5.19 -3.65 28.95
N ARG A 57 6.53 -3.70 28.94
CA ARG A 57 7.37 -2.89 29.84
C ARG A 57 7.31 -1.40 29.51
N ALA A 58 7.18 -1.04 28.23
CA ALA A 58 6.99 0.34 27.80
C ALA A 58 5.64 0.89 28.26
N VAL A 59 4.56 0.10 28.14
CA VAL A 59 3.24 0.43 28.66
C VAL A 59 3.30 0.62 30.18
N ASP A 60 3.88 -0.31 30.93
CA ASP A 60 4.01 -0.20 32.40
C ASP A 60 4.67 1.12 32.84
N VAL A 61 5.84 1.48 32.28
CA VAL A 61 6.55 2.72 32.69
C VAL A 61 5.84 3.99 32.23
N LEU A 62 5.09 3.93 31.13
CA LEU A 62 4.26 5.07 30.67
C LEU A 62 3.01 5.21 31.55
N CYS A 63 2.43 4.11 32.04
CA CYS A 63 1.36 4.11 33.03
C CYS A 63 1.83 4.71 34.37
N ASP A 64 3.00 4.29 34.87
CA ASP A 64 3.63 4.87 36.06
C ASP A 64 3.94 6.37 35.89
N ALA A 65 4.30 6.79 34.68
CA ALA A 65 4.45 8.21 34.33
C ALA A 65 3.12 8.95 34.16
N GLY A 66 1.97 8.29 34.31
CA GLY A 66 0.62 8.88 34.30
C GLY A 66 -0.06 8.97 32.93
N LEU A 67 0.41 8.23 31.93
CA LEU A 67 -0.32 8.03 30.67
C LEU A 67 -1.37 6.92 30.83
N ARG A 68 -2.41 6.93 30.00
CA ARG A 68 -3.49 5.93 30.04
C ARG A 68 -3.28 4.90 28.94
N PRO A 69 -3.14 3.60 29.24
CA PRO A 69 -3.02 2.58 28.20
C PRO A 69 -4.39 2.37 27.52
N VAL A 70 -4.34 1.97 26.26
CA VAL A 70 -5.48 1.49 25.49
C VAL A 70 -5.06 0.22 24.78
N ASP A 71 -5.90 -0.80 24.89
CA ASP A 71 -5.77 -2.08 24.21
C ASP A 71 -6.55 -1.97 22.88
N PRO A 72 -5.86 -1.84 21.73
CA PRO A 72 -6.49 -1.74 20.42
C PRO A 72 -6.81 -3.13 19.86
N PRO A 73 -7.81 -3.28 18.98
CA PRO A 73 -7.99 -4.52 18.21
C PRO A 73 -6.87 -4.78 17.17
N GLU A 74 -5.91 -3.87 17.02
CA GLU A 74 -4.82 -3.94 16.05
C GLU A 74 -3.58 -4.72 16.58
N ASP A 75 -3.32 -5.93 16.04
CA ASP A 75 -2.19 -6.81 16.41
C ASP A 75 -0.76 -6.26 16.10
N TRP A 76 -0.64 -5.00 15.69
CA TRP A 76 0.62 -4.40 15.20
C TRP A 76 1.15 -3.21 16.01
N LEU A 77 0.36 -2.72 16.96
CA LEU A 77 0.72 -1.62 17.86
C LEU A 77 -0.01 -1.75 19.22
N THR A 78 0.46 -1.03 20.23
CA THR A 78 -0.35 -0.68 21.42
C THR A 78 -0.49 0.84 21.54
N LYS A 79 -1.56 1.34 22.17
CA LYS A 79 -1.87 2.77 22.28
C LYS A 79 -1.69 3.27 23.71
N VAL A 80 -1.18 4.49 23.87
CA VAL A 80 -1.24 5.23 25.14
C VAL A 80 -1.74 6.65 24.90
N TYR A 81 -2.48 7.20 25.87
CA TYR A 81 -2.94 8.58 25.87
C TYR A 81 -2.20 9.43 26.90
N ASP A 82 -1.68 10.56 26.46
CA ASP A 82 -1.22 11.67 27.31
C ASP A 82 -2.29 12.78 27.30
N GLY A 83 -3.18 12.75 28.30
CA GLY A 83 -4.41 13.55 28.28
C GLY A 83 -5.32 13.11 27.12
N ASP A 84 -5.43 13.98 26.11
CA ASP A 84 -6.18 13.78 24.87
C ASP A 84 -5.28 13.43 23.67
N VAL A 85 -3.95 13.48 23.83
CA VAL A 85 -2.99 13.11 22.76
C VAL A 85 -2.84 11.60 22.72
N LEU A 86 -3.10 11.01 21.56
CA LEU A 86 -2.78 9.62 21.25
C LEU A 86 -1.29 9.47 20.87
N VAL A 87 -0.66 8.41 21.38
CA VAL A 87 0.70 8.00 21.05
C VAL A 87 0.70 6.50 20.74
N ASP A 88 1.24 6.15 19.58
CA ASP A 88 1.28 4.77 19.08
C ASP A 88 2.64 4.13 19.39
N LEU A 89 2.59 2.93 19.98
CA LEU A 89 3.73 2.07 20.29
C LEU A 89 3.73 0.92 19.30
N ILE A 90 4.36 1.15 18.15
CA ILE A 90 4.30 0.29 16.97
C ILE A 90 5.37 -0.80 17.06
N HIS A 91 4.98 -2.06 16.89
CA HIS A 91 5.89 -3.22 16.93
C HIS A 91 5.88 -4.10 15.66
N HIS A 92 4.84 -4.02 14.82
CA HIS A 92 4.80 -4.66 13.50
C HIS A 92 4.46 -3.67 12.36
N PRO A 93 5.25 -2.60 12.14
CA PRO A 93 5.01 -1.67 11.02
C PRO A 93 4.95 -2.44 9.69
N VAL A 94 3.91 -2.18 8.89
CA VAL A 94 3.64 -2.86 7.60
C VAL A 94 3.78 -4.40 7.66
N GLY A 95 3.35 -5.01 8.77
CA GLY A 95 3.37 -6.46 8.97
C GLY A 95 4.77 -7.05 9.21
N ARG A 96 5.77 -6.23 9.51
CA ARG A 96 7.16 -6.67 9.76
C ARG A 96 7.59 -6.25 11.16
N ALA A 97 8.15 -7.17 11.94
CA ALA A 97 8.58 -6.88 13.31
C ALA A 97 9.67 -5.79 13.36
N VAL A 98 9.58 -4.89 14.34
CA VAL A 98 10.69 -3.99 14.70
C VAL A 98 11.83 -4.83 15.28
N THR A 99 13.00 -4.80 14.64
CA THR A 99 14.17 -5.60 15.05
C THR A 99 15.25 -4.75 15.74
N ASP A 100 16.15 -5.42 16.46
CA ASP A 100 17.33 -4.77 17.04
C ASP A 100 18.20 -4.08 15.99
N GLU A 101 18.33 -4.63 14.79
CA GLU A 101 19.08 -4.01 13.69
C GLU A 101 18.40 -2.74 13.17
N MET A 102 17.07 -2.69 13.16
CA MET A 102 16.30 -1.49 12.78
C MET A 102 16.48 -0.38 13.81
N LEU A 103 16.36 -0.72 15.10
CA LEU A 103 16.63 0.24 16.19
C LEU A 103 18.10 0.70 16.18
N ALA A 104 19.05 -0.20 15.93
CA ALA A 104 20.48 0.15 15.85
C ALA A 104 20.87 1.04 14.65
N ARG A 105 20.09 1.05 13.56
CA ARG A 105 20.25 2.00 12.44
C ARG A 105 19.71 3.40 12.76
N SER A 106 18.89 3.53 13.79
CA SER A 106 18.27 4.82 14.16
C SER A 106 19.32 5.84 14.57
N ARG A 107 19.10 7.10 14.19
CA ARG A 107 20.06 8.18 14.41
C ARG A 107 19.64 9.05 15.58
N ASP A 108 20.59 9.28 16.46
CA ASP A 108 20.43 10.16 17.61
C ASP A 108 20.33 11.64 17.16
N MET A 109 19.13 12.22 17.22
CA MET A 109 18.80 13.55 16.69
C MET A 109 18.14 14.43 17.76
N SER A 110 18.08 15.75 17.54
CA SER A 110 17.36 16.67 18.44
C SER A 110 15.98 16.99 17.84
N VAL A 111 14.93 16.60 18.55
CA VAL A 111 13.53 16.81 18.16
C VAL A 111 12.89 17.67 19.24
N ASP A 112 12.45 18.88 18.87
CA ASP A 112 11.89 19.88 19.79
C ASP A 112 12.71 20.07 21.08
N SER A 113 14.04 20.19 20.91
CA SER A 113 15.07 20.28 21.98
C SER A 113 15.34 19.02 22.83
N VAL A 114 14.65 17.89 22.60
CA VAL A 114 14.97 16.61 23.25
C VAL A 114 15.83 15.75 22.31
N ARG A 115 16.91 15.18 22.83
CA ARG A 115 17.76 14.22 22.11
C ARG A 115 17.18 12.80 22.19
N MET A 116 16.91 12.16 21.07
CA MET A 116 16.37 10.78 21.01
C MET A 116 16.77 10.06 19.71
N PRO A 117 16.69 8.72 19.66
CA PRO A 117 16.84 7.97 18.42
C PRO A 117 15.67 8.24 17.48
N VAL A 118 15.97 8.51 16.21
CA VAL A 118 14.98 8.71 15.14
C VAL A 118 15.20 7.66 14.07
N LEU A 119 14.13 6.96 13.66
CA LEU A 119 14.14 5.87 12.68
C LEU A 119 14.96 6.25 11.44
N ASP A 120 15.68 5.29 10.84
CA ASP A 120 16.47 5.58 9.64
C ASP A 120 15.61 6.09 8.48
N ALA A 121 16.17 6.99 7.65
CA ALA A 121 15.43 7.54 6.52
C ALA A 121 15.07 6.47 5.48
N THR A 122 15.90 5.43 5.33
CA THR A 122 15.66 4.31 4.41
C THR A 122 14.53 3.43 4.93
N ASP A 123 14.62 2.98 6.18
CA ASP A 123 13.58 2.18 6.85
C ASP A 123 12.24 2.94 6.88
N TRP A 124 12.27 4.26 7.11
CA TRP A 124 11.10 5.13 7.08
C TRP A 124 10.42 5.16 5.70
N PHE A 125 11.19 5.23 4.60
CA PHE A 125 10.60 5.16 3.25
C PHE A 125 10.13 3.77 2.87
N GLU A 126 10.79 2.70 3.33
CA GLU A 126 10.29 1.34 3.13
C GLU A 126 8.90 1.19 3.75
N MET A 127 8.73 1.56 5.02
CA MET A 127 7.43 1.52 5.70
C MET A 127 6.40 2.44 5.01
N THR A 128 6.77 3.68 4.73
CA THR A 128 5.84 4.67 4.14
C THR A 128 5.35 4.26 2.75
N LEU A 129 6.19 3.62 1.94
CA LEU A 129 5.82 3.16 0.59
C LEU A 129 5.12 1.79 0.59
N LEU A 130 5.40 0.92 1.56
CA LEU A 130 4.66 -0.34 1.76
C LEU A 130 3.27 -0.12 2.36
N ALA A 131 3.06 0.99 3.08
CA ALA A 131 1.75 1.38 3.61
C ALA A 131 0.80 2.00 2.56
N LEU A 132 1.23 2.19 1.31
CA LEU A 132 0.36 2.66 0.23
C LEU A 132 -0.45 1.48 -0.34
N ASP A 133 -1.78 1.58 -0.24
CA ASP A 133 -2.74 0.64 -0.85
C ASP A 133 -3.73 1.40 -1.77
N GLU A 134 -4.72 0.69 -2.33
CA GLU A 134 -5.74 1.27 -3.22
C GLU A 134 -6.61 2.33 -2.54
N ARG A 135 -6.82 2.20 -1.22
CA ARG A 135 -7.62 3.11 -0.39
C ARG A 135 -6.80 4.33 0.04
N TYR A 136 -5.49 4.18 0.19
CA TYR A 136 -4.57 5.15 0.79
C TYR A 136 -3.32 5.40 -0.06
N CYS A 137 -3.48 5.87 -1.30
CA CYS A 137 -2.38 6.31 -2.16
C CYS A 137 -2.36 7.84 -2.39
N ASP A 138 -1.69 8.60 -1.52
CA ASP A 138 -1.51 10.05 -1.67
C ASP A 138 -0.05 10.43 -2.02
N LEU A 139 0.25 10.46 -3.32
CA LEU A 139 1.54 10.94 -3.82
C LEU A 139 1.78 12.43 -3.56
N GLY A 140 0.72 13.22 -3.34
CA GLY A 140 0.81 14.63 -2.94
C GLY A 140 1.45 14.82 -1.58
N ARG A 141 1.24 13.88 -0.64
CA ARG A 141 1.95 13.81 0.66
C ARG A 141 3.36 13.23 0.52
N VAL A 142 3.52 12.15 -0.24
CA VAL A 142 4.80 11.42 -0.35
C VAL A 142 5.89 12.22 -1.09
N ILE A 143 5.56 12.92 -2.19
CA ILE A 143 6.57 13.61 -3.02
C ILE A 143 7.30 14.74 -2.28
N PRO A 144 6.65 15.60 -1.46
CA PRO A 144 7.34 16.55 -0.57
C PRO A 144 8.29 15.87 0.42
N MET A 145 7.90 14.74 0.99
CA MET A 145 8.73 13.97 1.94
C MET A 145 9.98 13.40 1.23
N ILE A 146 9.80 12.79 0.05
CA ILE A 146 10.92 12.37 -0.82
C ILE A 146 11.85 13.56 -1.08
N ARG A 147 11.31 14.71 -1.48
CA ARG A 147 12.12 15.91 -1.74
C ARG A 147 12.91 16.35 -0.51
N ALA A 148 12.35 16.31 0.69
CA ALA A 148 13.03 16.72 1.91
C ALA A 148 14.18 15.78 2.33
N MET A 149 14.00 14.47 2.13
CA MET A 149 14.88 13.44 2.70
C MET A 149 15.80 12.74 1.69
N ARG A 150 15.66 13.00 0.37
CA ARG A 150 16.33 12.27 -0.73
C ARG A 150 17.84 12.01 -0.58
N GLU A 151 18.62 12.91 0.01
CA GLU A 151 20.06 12.70 0.25
C GLU A 151 20.39 11.77 1.43
N GLN A 152 19.42 11.38 2.24
CA GLN A 152 19.59 10.54 3.45
C GLN A 152 19.23 9.06 3.23
N VAL A 153 18.78 8.67 2.03
CA VAL A 153 18.05 7.42 1.79
C VAL A 153 18.82 6.52 0.82
N ASP A 154 18.97 5.23 1.15
CA ASP A 154 19.40 4.24 0.15
C ASP A 154 18.22 3.86 -0.76
N TRP A 155 18.06 4.62 -1.85
CA TRP A 155 17.07 4.36 -2.89
C TRP A 155 17.23 3.01 -3.60
N THR A 156 18.39 2.35 -3.49
CA THR A 156 18.59 0.97 -3.99
C THR A 156 17.97 -0.05 -3.05
N GLN A 157 18.12 0.16 -1.73
CA GLN A 157 17.47 -0.65 -0.71
C GLN A 157 15.95 -0.50 -0.77
N VAL A 158 15.44 0.74 -0.77
CA VAL A 158 13.99 1.03 -0.85
C VAL A 158 13.36 0.32 -2.06
N ARG A 159 13.95 0.46 -3.26
CA ARG A 159 13.45 -0.21 -4.49
C ARG A 159 13.44 -1.74 -4.38
N ARG A 160 14.37 -2.34 -3.63
CA ARG A 160 14.43 -3.80 -3.42
C ARG A 160 13.36 -4.26 -2.43
N ALA A 161 13.21 -3.54 -1.31
CA ALA A 161 12.29 -3.90 -0.24
C ALA A 161 10.80 -3.65 -0.57
N THR A 162 10.54 -2.79 -1.57
CA THR A 162 9.21 -2.39 -2.05
C THR A 162 8.85 -2.97 -3.43
N ALA A 163 9.68 -3.87 -3.98
CA ALA A 163 9.59 -4.32 -5.38
C ALA A 163 8.26 -4.99 -5.78
N GLU A 164 7.49 -5.49 -4.81
CA GLU A 164 6.20 -6.15 -5.02
C GLU A 164 5.00 -5.18 -4.88
N SER A 165 5.21 -3.94 -4.44
CA SER A 165 4.15 -2.92 -4.31
C SER A 165 4.03 -2.06 -5.58
N PRO A 166 2.92 -2.14 -6.32
CA PRO A 166 2.71 -1.29 -7.51
C PRO A 166 2.55 0.20 -7.14
N PHE A 167 2.07 0.50 -5.92
CA PHE A 167 1.97 1.87 -5.41
C PHE A 167 3.34 2.47 -5.10
N ALA A 168 4.24 1.67 -4.51
CA ALA A 168 5.63 2.07 -4.31
C ALA A 168 6.37 2.24 -5.65
N GLU A 169 6.16 1.34 -6.62
CA GLU A 169 6.69 1.49 -7.98
C GLU A 169 6.25 2.81 -8.61
N ALA A 170 4.95 3.13 -8.56
CA ALA A 170 4.40 4.37 -9.08
C ALA A 170 5.02 5.61 -8.41
N ALA A 171 5.10 5.63 -7.08
CA ALA A 171 5.71 6.73 -6.31
C ALA A 171 7.19 6.94 -6.71
N LEU A 172 7.96 5.86 -6.78
CA LEU A 172 9.38 5.89 -7.14
C LEU A 172 9.60 6.24 -8.61
N LEU A 173 8.71 5.83 -9.52
CA LEU A 173 8.73 6.22 -10.92
C LEU A 173 8.49 7.73 -11.06
N VAL A 174 7.45 8.27 -10.42
CA VAL A 174 7.16 9.72 -10.43
C VAL A 174 8.33 10.52 -9.84
N ALA A 175 8.86 10.12 -8.69
CA ALA A 175 10.04 10.74 -8.09
C ALA A 175 11.28 10.71 -9.03
N THR A 176 11.46 9.62 -9.78
CA THR A 176 12.54 9.48 -10.77
C THR A 176 12.34 10.42 -11.96
N ARG A 177 11.12 10.50 -12.52
CA ARG A 177 10.78 11.38 -13.65
C ARG A 177 10.87 12.86 -13.28
N LEU A 178 10.55 13.20 -12.03
CA LEU A 178 10.74 14.53 -11.45
C LEU A 178 12.20 14.82 -11.04
N GLN A 179 13.13 13.90 -11.29
CA GLN A 179 14.56 14.02 -10.98
C GLN A 179 14.86 14.26 -9.48
N LEU A 180 14.00 13.74 -8.60
CA LEU A 180 14.14 13.85 -7.14
C LEU A 180 15.02 12.73 -6.57
N ILE A 181 15.07 11.58 -7.24
CA ILE A 181 15.84 10.41 -6.83
C ILE A 181 16.62 9.85 -8.02
N PRO A 182 17.75 9.15 -7.80
CA PRO A 182 18.49 8.50 -8.88
C PRO A 182 17.61 7.53 -9.67
N ALA A 183 17.73 7.58 -11.00
CA ALA A 183 17.10 6.60 -11.88
C ALA A 183 17.73 5.22 -11.66
N PRO A 184 16.94 4.13 -11.66
CA PRO A 184 17.51 2.79 -11.61
C PRO A 184 18.21 2.48 -12.94
N ALA A 185 19.17 1.56 -12.91
CA ALA A 185 19.96 1.20 -14.08
C ALA A 185 19.05 0.78 -15.26
N GLY A 186 19.21 1.44 -16.42
CA GLY A 186 18.44 1.19 -17.63
C GLY A 186 17.24 2.12 -17.86
N LEU A 187 16.77 2.87 -16.85
CA LEU A 187 15.72 3.87 -17.01
C LEU A 187 16.32 5.26 -17.27
N SER A 188 16.02 5.85 -18.43
CA SER A 188 16.35 7.26 -18.69
C SER A 188 15.54 8.16 -17.74
N PRO A 189 16.13 9.18 -17.09
CA PRO A 189 15.37 10.12 -16.27
C PRO A 189 14.38 10.95 -17.11
N ALA A 190 14.76 11.28 -18.35
CA ALA A 190 13.84 11.89 -19.31
C ALA A 190 12.78 10.87 -19.75
N GLY A 191 11.50 11.27 -19.67
CA GLY A 191 10.39 10.51 -20.26
C GLY A 191 10.60 10.27 -21.76
N PRO A 192 9.91 9.29 -22.36
CA PRO A 192 9.70 9.37 -23.80
C PRO A 192 9.12 10.75 -24.11
N PRO A 193 9.61 11.48 -25.13
CA PRO A 193 9.02 12.77 -25.49
C PRO A 193 7.54 12.55 -25.71
N PHE A 194 6.70 13.47 -25.22
CA PHE A 194 5.26 13.39 -25.44
C PHE A 194 5.00 13.47 -26.94
N ALA A 195 4.81 12.32 -27.56
CA ALA A 195 4.36 12.23 -28.93
C ALA A 195 2.93 12.75 -28.94
N GLY A 196 2.77 14.03 -29.29
CA GLY A 196 1.46 14.58 -29.62
C GLY A 196 0.78 13.70 -30.67
N PRO A 197 -0.56 13.76 -30.77
CA PRO A 197 -1.30 12.96 -31.73
C PRO A 197 -0.66 13.13 -33.12
N PRO A 198 -0.47 12.03 -33.88
CA PRO A 198 0.26 12.10 -35.14
C PRO A 198 -0.39 13.13 -36.03
N SER A 199 0.37 14.18 -36.36
CA SER A 199 -0.07 15.19 -37.31
C SER A 199 -0.45 14.49 -38.60
N ALA A 200 -1.74 14.39 -38.88
CA ALA A 200 -2.26 13.83 -40.11
C ALA A 200 -1.82 14.73 -41.28
N GLY A 201 -0.65 14.42 -41.83
CA GLY A 201 -0.19 15.02 -43.07
C GLY A 201 -1.24 14.81 -44.16
N PRO A 202 -1.41 15.75 -45.10
CA PRO A 202 -2.37 15.60 -46.17
C PRO A 202 -2.09 14.30 -46.94
N PRO A 203 -3.13 13.55 -47.34
CA PRO A 203 -2.96 12.22 -47.93
C PRO A 203 -2.08 12.29 -49.17
N SER A 204 -0.91 11.64 -49.11
CA SER A 204 -0.01 11.55 -50.25
C SER A 204 -0.66 10.74 -51.37
N ALA A 205 -0.99 11.40 -52.47
CA ALA A 205 -1.50 10.74 -53.66
C ALA A 205 -0.45 9.74 -54.20
N GLY A 206 -0.70 8.45 -54.02
CA GLY A 206 0.18 7.40 -54.51
C GLY A 206 0.00 7.18 -56.02
N PRO A 207 1.08 6.99 -56.79
CA PRO A 207 1.00 6.40 -58.12
C PRO A 207 0.89 4.87 -58.01
N SER A 208 -0.06 4.28 -58.72
CA SER A 208 -0.24 2.83 -58.78
C SER A 208 0.86 2.16 -59.61
N SER A 209 1.40 1.03 -59.14
CA SER A 209 2.14 0.09 -60.01
C SER A 209 1.87 -1.35 -59.57
N VAL A 210 1.13 -2.09 -60.40
CA VAL A 210 0.88 -3.53 -60.26
C VAL A 210 2.10 -4.30 -60.78
N GLY A 211 2.57 -5.30 -60.03
CA GLY A 211 3.66 -6.20 -60.44
C GLY A 211 3.60 -7.55 -59.73
N LEU A 212 3.33 -8.60 -60.49
CA LEU A 212 3.25 -10.01 -60.03
C LEU A 212 4.63 -10.72 -60.19
N PRO A 213 4.83 -11.95 -59.66
CA PRO A 213 6.08 -12.32 -58.99
C PRO A 213 7.07 -13.13 -59.84
N SER A 214 8.29 -13.31 -59.31
CA SER A 214 9.30 -14.25 -59.83
C SER A 214 9.82 -15.22 -58.76
N SER A 215 9.90 -16.50 -59.12
CA SER A 215 10.26 -17.66 -58.31
C SER A 215 11.77 -17.82 -58.01
N GLY A 216 12.14 -18.49 -56.91
CA GLY A 216 13.51 -18.97 -56.65
C GLY A 216 13.63 -20.02 -55.53
N ARG A 217 13.99 -21.25 -55.91
CA ARG A 217 14.30 -22.44 -55.06
C ARG A 217 15.42 -22.16 -54.01
N GLY A 218 15.61 -22.92 -52.92
CA GLY A 218 14.97 -24.16 -52.43
C GLY A 218 15.96 -25.03 -51.60
N SER A 219 15.52 -26.22 -51.15
CA SER A 219 16.28 -27.24 -50.35
C SER A 219 16.41 -26.90 -48.85
N ALA A 220 16.00 -27.67 -47.82
CA ALA A 220 15.60 -29.08 -47.57
C ALA A 220 16.55 -29.75 -46.56
N GLY A 221 15.98 -30.50 -45.61
CA GLY A 221 16.69 -31.19 -44.53
C GLY A 221 15.69 -31.72 -43.50
N GLU A 222 15.39 -33.01 -43.56
CA GLU A 222 14.25 -33.64 -42.86
C GLU A 222 14.47 -33.91 -41.37
N ALA A 223 13.35 -34.04 -40.64
CA ALA A 223 13.29 -34.67 -39.33
C ALA A 223 13.26 -36.21 -39.47
N VAL A 224 13.50 -36.96 -38.38
CA VAL A 224 12.73 -38.18 -38.03
C VAL A 224 13.10 -38.71 -36.62
N THR A 225 12.10 -39.35 -36.04
CA THR A 225 11.84 -39.79 -34.65
C THR A 225 12.78 -40.81 -33.97
N THR A 226 12.84 -40.69 -32.63
CA THR A 226 12.85 -41.72 -31.54
C THR A 226 12.21 -43.11 -31.83
N PRO A 227 12.31 -44.15 -30.95
CA PRO A 227 13.23 -44.47 -29.81
C PRO A 227 13.80 -45.93 -30.03
N PRO A 228 13.79 -46.96 -29.15
CA PRO A 228 13.84 -47.10 -27.66
C PRO A 228 14.82 -48.18 -27.07
N ALA A 229 14.80 -48.29 -25.74
CA ALA A 229 14.95 -49.50 -24.89
C ALA A 229 16.34 -50.10 -24.54
N GLY A 230 16.54 -50.34 -23.24
CA GLY A 230 17.60 -51.16 -22.63
C GLY A 230 17.43 -51.23 -21.10
N SER A 231 17.16 -52.42 -20.55
CA SER A 231 16.84 -52.65 -19.12
C SER A 231 18.02 -53.27 -18.36
N GLY A 232 18.13 -52.98 -17.06
CA GLY A 232 19.10 -53.59 -16.13
C GLY A 232 18.79 -53.16 -14.69
N ALA A 233 18.81 -54.09 -13.73
CA ALA A 233 18.20 -53.92 -12.40
C ALA A 233 19.10 -54.45 -11.25
N VAL A 234 18.63 -54.30 -10.00
CA VAL A 234 19.12 -54.96 -8.76
C VAL A 234 20.42 -54.30 -8.22
N THR A 235 20.64 -53.95 -6.93
CA THR A 235 20.01 -54.22 -5.61
C THR A 235 20.38 -53.10 -4.62
N GLY A 236 19.66 -52.95 -3.48
CA GLY A 236 20.27 -52.43 -2.24
C GLY A 236 19.43 -51.43 -1.44
N ALA A 237 18.88 -51.90 -0.33
CA ALA A 237 18.42 -51.12 0.83
C ALA A 237 18.83 -51.90 2.10
N PRO A 238 18.79 -51.33 3.32
CA PRO A 238 18.31 -50.00 3.71
C PRO A 238 19.35 -49.18 4.51
N GLU A 239 19.04 -47.92 4.85
CA GLU A 239 18.99 -47.46 6.26
C GLU A 239 18.39 -46.05 6.39
N SER A 240 18.02 -45.71 7.63
CA SER A 240 17.18 -44.59 8.06
C SER A 240 17.66 -43.17 7.73
N ALA A 241 16.73 -42.32 7.31
CA ALA A 241 16.66 -40.92 7.75
C ALA A 241 15.19 -40.46 7.77
N SER A 242 14.82 -39.70 8.81
CA SER A 242 13.53 -39.04 8.91
C SER A 242 13.47 -37.83 7.99
N ASP A 243 12.47 -37.76 7.11
CA ASP A 243 12.20 -36.56 6.32
C ASP A 243 10.76 -36.11 6.53
N SER A 244 10.60 -34.92 7.08
CA SER A 244 9.30 -34.29 7.31
C SER A 244 8.76 -33.76 5.99
N ALA A 245 7.74 -34.41 5.45
CA ALA A 245 7.10 -33.97 4.21
C ALA A 245 6.57 -32.54 4.36
N PHE A 246 7.10 -31.64 3.52
CA PHE A 246 6.48 -30.34 3.25
C PHE A 246 5.09 -30.57 2.65
N GLY A 247 4.07 -30.53 3.49
CA GLY A 247 2.68 -30.40 3.07
C GLY A 247 2.43 -28.98 2.59
N SER A 248 2.52 -28.77 1.29
CA SER A 248 1.97 -27.57 0.65
C SER A 248 0.45 -27.61 0.78
N ASP A 249 -0.12 -26.88 1.74
CA ASP A 249 -1.55 -26.60 1.77
C ASP A 249 -1.78 -25.10 1.62
N SER A 250 -2.06 -24.70 0.38
CA SER A 250 -2.57 -23.39 0.03
C SER A 250 -4.03 -23.31 0.49
N GLY A 251 -4.22 -23.12 1.79
CA GLY A 251 -5.52 -22.96 2.43
C GLY A 251 -6.19 -21.66 2.01
N LEU A 252 -6.79 -21.66 0.82
CA LEU A 252 -7.69 -20.63 0.35
C LEU A 252 -8.87 -20.55 1.34
N ALA A 253 -8.87 -19.53 2.21
CA ALA A 253 -9.91 -19.35 3.21
C ALA A 253 -11.27 -19.26 2.50
N THR A 254 -12.11 -20.26 2.74
CA THR A 254 -13.46 -20.33 2.17
C THR A 254 -14.30 -19.24 2.80
N ALA A 255 -15.12 -18.56 1.99
CA ALA A 255 -15.94 -17.43 2.43
C ALA A 255 -16.78 -17.81 3.66
N GLY A 256 -16.42 -17.23 4.81
CA GLY A 256 -17.15 -17.39 6.05
C GLY A 256 -18.55 -16.77 5.91
N GLN A 257 -19.56 -17.55 6.28
CA GLN A 257 -20.95 -17.09 6.29
C GLN A 257 -21.12 -16.03 7.39
N LEU A 258 -21.54 -14.82 7.01
CA LEU A 258 -21.56 -13.64 7.89
C LEU A 258 -22.59 -13.75 9.01
N ASP A 259 -22.20 -13.32 10.21
CA ASP A 259 -23.10 -13.20 11.36
C ASP A 259 -23.90 -11.88 11.23
N VAL A 260 -25.18 -12.02 10.92
CA VAL A 260 -26.08 -10.90 10.59
C VAL A 260 -26.49 -10.07 11.84
N THR A 261 -25.83 -10.31 12.99
CA THR A 261 -26.18 -9.78 14.32
C THR A 261 -25.26 -8.65 14.82
N GLU A 262 -24.25 -8.25 14.05
CA GLU A 262 -23.32 -7.17 14.42
C GLU A 262 -23.98 -5.78 14.57
N PRO A 263 -23.38 -4.85 15.34
CA PRO A 263 -23.84 -3.46 15.39
C PRO A 263 -23.84 -2.83 13.98
N ALA A 264 -24.89 -2.08 13.65
CA ALA A 264 -25.14 -1.65 12.26
C ALA A 264 -23.98 -0.85 11.61
N GLU A 265 -23.13 -0.21 12.40
CA GLU A 265 -21.95 0.53 11.94
C GLU A 265 -20.82 -0.40 11.45
N TYR A 266 -20.62 -1.57 12.08
CA TYR A 266 -19.63 -2.57 11.63
C TYR A 266 -20.05 -3.20 10.30
N LEU A 267 -21.30 -3.65 10.19
CA LEU A 267 -21.85 -4.19 8.94
C LEU A 267 -21.88 -3.15 7.81
N ALA A 268 -22.09 -1.86 8.12
CA ALA A 268 -21.96 -0.78 7.13
C ALA A 268 -20.51 -0.62 6.63
N GLY A 269 -19.53 -0.76 7.54
CA GLY A 269 -18.11 -0.81 7.23
C GLY A 269 -17.75 -1.95 6.28
N GLU A 270 -18.13 -3.18 6.62
CA GLU A 270 -17.83 -4.37 5.80
C GLU A 270 -18.52 -4.28 4.42
N LEU A 271 -19.80 -3.91 4.36
CA LEU A 271 -20.49 -3.77 3.07
C LEU A 271 -19.86 -2.71 2.15
N ARG A 272 -19.32 -1.63 2.72
CA ARG A 272 -18.56 -0.62 1.97
C ARG A 272 -17.21 -1.17 1.49
N GLU A 273 -16.51 -1.93 2.33
CA GLU A 273 -15.24 -2.58 1.96
C GLU A 273 -15.44 -3.58 0.81
N ARG A 274 -16.45 -4.46 0.91
CA ARG A 274 -16.80 -5.41 -0.18
C ARG A 274 -17.19 -4.72 -1.49
N LEU A 275 -17.88 -3.58 -1.44
CA LEU A 275 -18.21 -2.80 -2.64
C LEU A 275 -16.98 -2.12 -3.26
N ALA A 276 -15.99 -1.76 -2.46
CA ALA A 276 -14.72 -1.24 -2.95
C ALA A 276 -13.85 -2.34 -3.59
N GLU A 277 -13.82 -3.53 -2.99
CA GLU A 277 -13.00 -4.66 -3.47
C GLU A 277 -13.60 -5.42 -4.66
N ASP A 278 -14.93 -5.43 -4.84
CA ASP A 278 -15.55 -6.18 -5.93
C ASP A 278 -15.24 -5.55 -7.30
N PRO A 279 -14.57 -6.27 -8.24
CA PRO A 279 -14.17 -5.72 -9.53
C PRO A 279 -15.32 -5.25 -10.44
N ARG A 280 -16.57 -5.63 -10.14
CA ARG A 280 -17.78 -5.17 -10.84
C ARG A 280 -18.17 -3.76 -10.43
N VAL A 281 -17.80 -3.33 -9.23
CA VAL A 281 -18.08 -2.00 -8.65
C VAL A 281 -16.79 -1.18 -8.67
N ALA A 282 -15.84 -1.47 -7.77
CA ALA A 282 -14.56 -0.78 -7.62
C ALA A 282 -14.69 0.75 -7.49
N GLU A 283 -15.53 1.21 -6.55
CA GLU A 283 -15.84 2.63 -6.32
C GLU A 283 -15.69 2.99 -4.84
N LEU A 284 -14.61 3.70 -4.50
CA LEU A 284 -14.29 4.14 -3.12
C LEU A 284 -15.23 5.24 -2.58
N GLY A 285 -15.97 5.92 -3.47
CA GLY A 285 -16.85 7.04 -3.14
C GLY A 285 -18.26 6.65 -2.68
N LEU A 286 -18.52 5.37 -2.42
CA LEU A 286 -19.84 4.88 -2.02
C LEU A 286 -20.01 4.92 -0.48
N GLU A 287 -21.06 5.61 -0.03
CA GLU A 287 -21.50 5.62 1.36
C GLU A 287 -22.52 4.50 1.58
N VAL A 288 -22.29 3.66 2.58
CA VAL A 288 -23.23 2.60 3.00
C VAL A 288 -23.77 2.95 4.38
N ALA A 289 -25.09 2.87 4.55
CA ALA A 289 -25.78 3.02 5.82
C ALA A 289 -26.73 1.84 6.04
N VAL A 290 -26.57 1.13 7.15
CA VAL A 290 -27.42 0.00 7.52
C VAL A 290 -28.50 0.46 8.50
N ALA A 291 -29.75 0.47 8.05
CA ALA A 291 -30.91 0.70 8.89
C ALA A 291 -31.52 -0.64 9.36
N SER A 292 -32.43 -0.58 10.33
CA SER A 292 -33.17 -1.75 10.82
C SER A 292 -34.11 -2.37 9.77
N ASP A 293 -34.48 -1.62 8.73
CA ASP A 293 -35.43 -2.02 7.69
C ASP A 293 -34.81 -2.18 6.29
N ALA A 294 -33.58 -1.70 6.05
CA ALA A 294 -32.91 -1.73 4.75
C ALA A 294 -31.40 -1.44 4.83
N VAL A 295 -30.65 -1.87 3.81
CA VAL A 295 -29.33 -1.31 3.50
C VAL A 295 -29.51 -0.17 2.49
N ILE A 296 -28.96 1.00 2.78
CA ILE A 296 -29.02 2.18 1.91
C ILE A 296 -27.61 2.45 1.40
N VAL A 297 -27.45 2.57 0.07
CA VAL A 297 -26.14 2.93 -0.53
C VAL A 297 -26.30 4.18 -1.37
N ARG A 298 -25.35 5.11 -1.22
CA ARG A 298 -25.30 6.43 -1.84
C ARG A 298 -23.94 6.68 -2.44
N GLY A 299 -23.86 7.69 -3.29
CA GLY A 299 -22.63 8.09 -3.97
C GLY A 299 -22.90 8.30 -5.45
N GLU A 300 -21.85 8.46 -6.22
CA GLU A 300 -21.90 8.73 -7.65
C GLU A 300 -20.94 7.78 -8.38
N VAL A 301 -21.38 7.24 -9.51
CA VAL A 301 -20.57 6.33 -10.35
C VAL A 301 -20.60 6.79 -11.81
N ALA A 302 -19.54 6.54 -12.56
CA ALA A 302 -19.46 6.99 -13.95
C ALA A 302 -20.37 6.20 -14.92
N LEU A 303 -20.84 4.99 -14.54
CA LEU A 303 -21.52 4.06 -15.44
C LEU A 303 -22.73 3.39 -14.79
N GLU A 304 -23.84 3.28 -15.52
CA GLU A 304 -25.04 2.54 -15.09
C GLU A 304 -24.75 1.04 -14.84
N THR A 305 -23.75 0.47 -15.50
CA THR A 305 -23.27 -0.89 -15.25
C THR A 305 -22.70 -1.05 -13.83
N ARG A 306 -21.93 -0.07 -13.33
CA ARG A 306 -21.42 -0.06 -11.94
C ARG A 306 -22.56 0.11 -10.95
N ARG A 307 -23.51 1.02 -11.23
CA ARG A 307 -24.71 1.19 -10.41
C ARG A 307 -25.52 -0.10 -10.29
N THR A 308 -25.69 -0.83 -11.39
CA THR A 308 -26.36 -2.13 -11.40
C THR A 308 -25.57 -3.20 -10.65
N ALA A 309 -24.23 -3.16 -10.72
CA ALA A 309 -23.36 -4.07 -9.97
C ALA A 309 -23.48 -3.90 -8.45
N VAL A 310 -23.69 -2.67 -7.95
CA VAL A 310 -23.91 -2.41 -6.51
C VAL A 310 -25.10 -3.23 -5.97
N ASP A 311 -26.24 -3.26 -6.69
CA ASP A 311 -27.40 -4.06 -6.27
C ASP A 311 -27.10 -5.56 -6.24
N ILE A 312 -26.33 -6.06 -7.22
CA ILE A 312 -25.96 -7.48 -7.33
C ILE A 312 -25.02 -7.87 -6.18
N VAL A 313 -23.94 -7.11 -5.96
CA VAL A 313 -22.94 -7.38 -4.92
C VAL A 313 -23.58 -7.35 -3.53
N LEU A 314 -24.41 -6.34 -3.24
CA LEU A 314 -25.12 -6.28 -1.96
C LEU A 314 -26.10 -7.43 -1.76
N ALA A 315 -26.83 -7.85 -2.81
CA ALA A 315 -27.77 -8.96 -2.72
C ALA A 315 -27.07 -10.31 -2.51
N GLU A 316 -25.83 -10.47 -2.99
CA GLU A 316 -24.99 -11.63 -2.72
C GLU A 316 -24.49 -11.66 -1.25
N ILE A 317 -24.20 -10.50 -0.65
CA ILE A 317 -23.65 -10.40 0.72
C ILE A 317 -24.74 -10.42 1.80
N VAL A 318 -25.87 -9.72 1.60
CA VAL A 318 -26.97 -9.59 2.58
C VAL A 318 -28.33 -9.97 1.96
N PRO A 319 -28.54 -11.24 1.56
CA PRO A 319 -29.72 -11.69 0.83
C PRO A 319 -31.05 -11.48 1.57
N ASP A 320 -31.03 -11.47 2.91
CA ASP A 320 -32.22 -11.32 3.75
C ASP A 320 -32.57 -9.85 4.09
N ARG A 321 -31.84 -8.85 3.58
CA ARG A 321 -32.09 -7.43 3.84
C ARG A 321 -32.41 -6.68 2.53
N PRO A 322 -33.48 -5.86 2.47
CA PRO A 322 -33.80 -5.13 1.24
C PRO A 322 -32.81 -3.98 1.01
N ILE A 323 -32.42 -3.81 -0.25
CA ILE A 323 -31.43 -2.81 -0.68
C ILE A 323 -32.14 -1.58 -1.24
N ARG A 324 -31.66 -0.38 -0.87
CA ARG A 324 -32.10 0.91 -1.39
C ARG A 324 -30.92 1.62 -2.04
N ASN A 325 -30.64 1.25 -3.29
CA ASN A 325 -29.61 1.87 -4.10
C ASN A 325 -30.02 3.30 -4.53
N GLN A 326 -29.41 4.29 -3.88
CA GLN A 326 -29.56 5.72 -4.14
C GLN A 326 -28.34 6.30 -4.87
N VAL A 327 -27.48 5.45 -5.44
CA VAL A 327 -26.33 5.88 -6.24
C VAL A 327 -26.81 6.58 -7.52
N THR A 328 -26.19 7.69 -7.88
CA THR A 328 -26.44 8.42 -9.13
C THR A 328 -25.38 8.12 -10.18
N VAL A 329 -25.72 8.27 -11.47
CA VAL A 329 -24.76 8.12 -12.57
C VAL A 329 -24.36 9.50 -13.10
N SER A 330 -23.08 9.83 -13.00
CA SER A 330 -22.53 11.06 -13.59
C SER A 330 -22.40 10.90 -15.11
N GLN A 331 -23.29 11.55 -15.86
CA GLN A 331 -23.07 11.71 -17.30
C GLN A 331 -22.01 12.78 -17.54
N GLN A 332 -20.76 12.35 -17.72
CA GLN A 332 -19.70 13.22 -18.21
C GLN A 332 -19.87 13.42 -19.72
N GLU A 333 -20.59 14.49 -20.11
CA GLU A 333 -20.59 14.95 -21.50
C GLU A 333 -19.16 15.37 -21.88
N PHE A 334 -18.49 14.54 -22.69
CA PHE A 334 -17.26 14.95 -23.35
C PHE A 334 -17.60 16.09 -24.34
N PRO A 335 -16.90 17.24 -24.30
CA PRO A 335 -17.14 18.30 -25.27
C PRO A 335 -16.91 17.75 -26.69
N PRO A 336 -17.80 18.03 -27.66
CA PRO A 336 -17.75 17.40 -28.97
C PRO A 336 -16.44 17.77 -29.70
N THR A 337 -15.64 16.75 -30.01
CA THR A 337 -14.32 16.85 -30.66
C THR A 337 -14.40 17.25 -32.14
N VAL A 338 -14.98 18.42 -32.47
CA VAL A 338 -14.67 19.20 -33.69
C VAL A 338 -15.10 20.65 -33.48
N GLU A 339 -14.15 21.57 -33.24
CA GLU A 339 -14.33 22.98 -33.66
C GLU A 339 -13.89 23.09 -35.12
N SER A 340 -14.85 23.16 -36.04
CA SER A 340 -14.59 23.47 -37.45
C SER A 340 -14.44 24.98 -37.61
N VAL A 341 -13.23 25.50 -37.42
CA VAL A 341 -12.93 26.89 -37.78
C VAL A 341 -13.09 27.05 -39.29
N SER A 342 -14.07 27.87 -39.70
CA SER A 342 -14.34 28.26 -41.09
C SER A 342 -13.78 29.65 -41.39
#